data_AF-A0A8C6T0J9-F1
#
_entry.id   AF-A0A8C6T0J9-F1
#
_cell.length_a   1.000
_cell.length_b   1.000
_cell.length_c   1.000
_cell.angle_alpha   90.00
_cell.angle_beta   90.00
_cell.angle_gamma   90.00
#
_symmetry.space_group_name_H-M   'P 1'
#
loop_
_entity.id
_entity.type
_entity.pdbx_description
1 polymer ?
#
loop_
_entity_poly.entity_id
_entity_poly.type
_entity_poly.pdbx_seq_one_letter_code
_entity_poly.pdbx_strand_id
1 'polypeptide(L)'
;MTGPPVPHRLSLCVCVCVCVCVCVCVCVCVCVCVYTHTHTHTHTHTHTHKLETQLKENNIVKEELDMLGSTNTVYKLIGPVLVKQELDEAKATVCRERVH
;
A
#
# COMPACT_ATOMS: atom_id res chain seq x y z
N MET A 1 -52.75 3.10 -39.46
CA MET A 1 -51.54 2.26 -39.46
C MET A 1 -51.11 2.02 -38.01
N THR A 2 -51.93 1.29 -37.26
CA THR A 2 -51.63 0.88 -35.87
C THR A 2 -50.97 -0.49 -35.96
N GLY A 3 -49.68 -0.57 -35.62
CA GLY A 3 -48.91 -1.83 -35.65
C GLY A 3 -49.51 -2.90 -34.73
N PRO A 4 -49.16 -4.19 -34.94
CA PRO A 4 -49.73 -5.29 -34.16
C PRO A 4 -49.38 -5.14 -32.66
N PRO A 5 -50.31 -5.47 -31.73
CA PRO A 5 -50.04 -5.42 -30.30
C PRO A 5 -48.95 -6.43 -29.96
N VAL A 6 -47.80 -5.96 -29.50
CA VAL A 6 -46.73 -6.82 -28.98
C VAL A 6 -47.29 -7.72 -27.88
N PRO A 7 -47.06 -9.04 -27.92
CA PRO A 7 -47.60 -9.93 -26.90
C PRO A 7 -46.95 -9.57 -25.56
N HIS A 8 -47.76 -9.26 -24.55
CA HIS A 8 -47.34 -8.84 -23.21
C HIS A 8 -46.24 -9.73 -22.59
N ARG A 9 -46.14 -11.01 -23.00
CA ARG A 9 -45.09 -11.95 -22.60
C ARG A 9 -43.68 -11.55 -23.07
N LEU A 10 -43.53 -10.98 -24.25
CA LEU A 10 -42.23 -10.49 -24.74
C LEU A 10 -41.79 -9.23 -23.98
N SER A 11 -42.73 -8.33 -23.69
CA SER A 11 -42.45 -7.13 -22.89
C SER A 11 -42.00 -7.49 -21.46
N LEU A 12 -42.61 -8.51 -20.85
CA LEU A 12 -42.21 -9.01 -19.53
C LEU A 12 -40.87 -9.75 -19.58
N CYS A 13 -40.61 -10.51 -20.65
CA CYS A 13 -39.31 -11.14 -20.84
C CYS A 13 -38.20 -10.09 -20.91
N VAL A 14 -38.38 -9.05 -21.75
CA VAL A 14 -37.42 -7.95 -21.90
C VAL A 14 -37.21 -7.19 -20.60
N CYS A 15 -38.28 -6.90 -19.84
CA CYS A 15 -38.12 -6.19 -18.57
C CYS A 15 -37.34 -7.03 -17.55
N VAL A 16 -37.62 -8.33 -17.43
CA VAL A 16 -36.89 -9.21 -16.49
C VAL A 16 -35.43 -9.32 -16.88
N CYS A 17 -35.09 -9.50 -18.17
CA CYS A 17 -33.68 -9.57 -18.54
C CYS A 17 -32.95 -8.23 -18.33
N VAL A 18 -33.57 -7.08 -18.61
CA VAL A 18 -32.94 -5.77 -18.29
C VAL A 18 -32.75 -5.62 -16.79
N CYS A 19 -33.74 -6.00 -15.97
CA CYS A 19 -33.65 -5.97 -14.51
C CYS A 19 -32.50 -6.86 -14.00
N VAL A 20 -32.38 -8.09 -14.47
CA VAL A 20 -31.29 -9.00 -14.07
C VAL A 20 -29.94 -8.47 -14.52
N CYS A 21 -29.85 -7.95 -15.75
CA CYS A 21 -28.63 -7.35 -16.26
C CYS A 21 -28.18 -6.17 -15.40
N VAL A 22 -29.06 -5.21 -15.08
CA VAL A 22 -28.68 -4.08 -14.23
C VAL A 22 -28.29 -4.55 -12.84
N CYS A 23 -29.02 -5.49 -12.24
CA CYS A 23 -28.70 -6.05 -10.93
C CYS A 23 -27.31 -6.70 -10.91
N VAL A 24 -26.97 -7.51 -11.91
CA VAL A 24 -25.62 -8.12 -11.99
C VAL A 24 -24.56 -7.05 -12.20
N CYS A 25 -24.82 -6.05 -13.05
CA CYS A 25 -23.89 -4.95 -13.27
C CYS A 25 -23.61 -4.16 -11.98
N VAL A 26 -24.63 -3.73 -11.23
CA VAL A 26 -24.38 -3.02 -9.95
C VAL A 26 -23.69 -3.92 -8.93
N CYS A 27 -24.05 -5.20 -8.84
CA CYS A 27 -23.37 -6.13 -7.94
C CYS A 27 -21.87 -6.21 -8.25
N VAL A 28 -21.50 -6.43 -9.52
CA VAL A 28 -20.09 -6.51 -9.94
C VAL A 28 -19.37 -5.20 -9.69
N CYS A 29 -19.98 -4.06 -10.03
CA CYS A 29 -19.41 -2.74 -9.78
C CYS A 29 -19.09 -2.53 -8.28
N VAL A 30 -20.05 -2.83 -7.40
CA VAL A 30 -19.86 -2.70 -5.94
C VAL A 30 -18.77 -3.66 -5.45
N CYS A 31 -18.76 -4.93 -5.90
CA CYS A 31 -17.74 -5.89 -5.53
C CYS A 31 -16.32 -5.41 -5.90
N VAL A 32 -16.13 -4.89 -7.12
CA VAL A 32 -14.84 -4.36 -7.58
C VAL A 32 -14.44 -3.11 -6.79
N CYS A 33 -15.36 -2.18 -6.54
CA CYS A 33 -15.10 -0.99 -5.74
C CYS A 33 -14.65 -1.32 -4.32
N VAL A 34 -15.32 -2.28 -3.66
CA VAL A 34 -14.95 -2.71 -2.30
C VAL A 34 -13.60 -3.41 -2.30
N TYR A 35 -13.35 -4.33 -3.24
CA TYR A 35 -12.08 -5.04 -3.33
C TYR A 35 -10.89 -4.09 -3.55
N THR A 36 -11.02 -3.15 -4.49
CA THR A 36 -9.97 -2.16 -4.78
C THR A 36 -9.73 -1.23 -3.60
N HIS A 37 -10.78 -0.78 -2.92
CA HIS A 37 -10.65 0.09 -1.74
C HIS A 37 -9.97 -0.64 -0.57
N THR A 38 -10.39 -1.87 -0.27
CA THR A 38 -9.78 -2.67 0.81
C THR A 38 -8.33 -3.03 0.49
N HIS A 39 -8.03 -3.48 -0.74
CA HIS A 39 -6.67 -3.83 -1.13
C HIS A 39 -5.74 -2.61 -1.10
N THR A 40 -6.22 -1.45 -1.57
CA THR A 40 -5.44 -0.20 -1.53
C THR A 40 -5.24 0.28 -0.10
N HIS A 41 -6.26 0.20 0.76
CA HIS A 41 -6.16 0.59 2.16
C HIS A 41 -5.21 -0.32 2.93
N THR A 42 -5.27 -1.64 2.74
CA THR A 42 -4.36 -2.60 3.38
C THR A 42 -2.93 -2.45 2.88
N HIS A 43 -2.72 -2.26 1.57
CA HIS A 43 -1.39 -2.04 1.01
C HIS A 43 -0.79 -0.72 1.49
N THR A 44 -1.58 0.35 1.50
CA THR A 44 -1.15 1.67 1.98
C THR A 44 -0.84 1.65 3.47
N HIS A 45 -1.73 1.09 4.30
CA HIS A 45 -1.52 0.99 5.75
C HIS A 45 -0.31 0.12 6.10
N THR A 46 -0.09 -0.97 5.36
CA THR A 46 1.10 -1.83 5.57
C THR A 46 2.37 -1.12 5.14
N HIS A 47 2.35 -0.38 4.03
CA HIS A 47 3.49 0.41 3.58
C HIS A 47 3.81 1.54 4.56
N THR A 48 2.82 2.32 4.99
CA THR A 48 3.02 3.40 5.97
C THR A 48 3.53 2.88 7.29
N HIS A 49 2.94 1.80 7.84
CA HIS A 49 3.41 1.21 9.09
C HIS A 49 4.85 0.69 9.01
N LYS A 50 5.26 0.13 7.86
CA LYS A 50 6.66 -0.27 7.63
C LYS A 50 7.60 0.92 7.62
N LEU A 51 7.24 2.00 6.92
CA LEU A 51 8.04 3.24 6.88
C LEU A 51 8.13 3.90 8.26
N GLU A 52 7.04 3.93 9.02
CA GLU A 52 7.01 4.46 10.39
C GLU A 52 7.92 3.66 11.33
N THR A 53 7.91 2.33 11.19
CA THR A 53 8.79 1.45 11.97
C THR A 53 10.26 1.72 11.62
N GLN A 54 10.60 1.79 10.33
CA GLN A 54 11.97 2.10 9.87
C GLN A 54 12.42 3.48 10.35
N LEU A 55 11.55 4.49 10.31
CA LEU A 55 11.85 5.82 10.81
C LEU A 55 12.12 5.81 12.31
N LYS A 56 11.34 5.04 13.07
CA LYS A 56 11.53 4.89 14.51
C LYS A 56 12.86 4.22 14.84
N GLU A 57 13.19 3.12 14.16
CA GLU A 57 14.47 2.43 14.31
C GLU A 57 15.65 3.38 13.99
N ASN A 58 15.55 4.13 12.89
CA ASN A 58 16.58 5.10 12.51
C ASN A 58 16.75 6.24 13.53
N ASN A 59 15.67 6.72 14.15
CA ASN A 59 15.77 7.73 15.20
C ASN A 59 16.48 7.17 16.45
N ILE A 60 16.15 5.94 16.86
CA ILE A 60 16.82 5.28 17.99
C ILE A 60 18.31 5.09 17.69
N VAL A 61 18.66 4.56 16.51
CA VAL A 61 20.07 4.38 16.10
C VAL A 61 20.82 5.70 16.10
N LYS A 62 20.17 6.79 15.68
CA LYS A 62 20.78 8.12 15.72
C LYS A 62 21.08 8.56 17.16
N GLU A 63 20.13 8.39 18.08
CA GLU A 63 20.32 8.72 19.50
C GLU A 63 21.47 7.88 20.11
N GLU A 64 21.53 6.59 19.81
CA GLU A 64 22.61 5.71 20.24
C GLU A 64 23.98 6.16 19.69
N LEU A 65 24.05 6.50 18.39
CA LEU A 65 25.26 7.02 17.76
C LEU A 65 25.68 8.39 18.32
N ASP A 66 24.74 9.21 18.78
CA ASP A 66 25.02 10.50 19.40
C ASP A 66 25.56 10.37 20.83
N MET A 67 25.29 9.27 21.52
CA MET A 67 25.88 8.96 22.82
C MET A 67 27.28 8.31 22.74
N LEU A 68 27.73 7.88 21.55
CA LEU A 68 29.07 7.33 21.37
C LEU A 68 30.14 8.43 21.39
N GLY A 69 31.23 8.17 22.13
CA GLY A 69 32.40 9.03 22.14
C GLY A 69 33.28 8.83 20.90
N SER A 70 34.18 9.79 20.63
CA SER A 70 35.11 9.74 19.50
C SER A 70 36.13 8.59 19.55
N THR A 71 36.21 7.86 20.66
CA THR A 71 37.08 6.70 20.85
C THR A 71 36.40 5.38 20.48
N ASN A 72 35.08 5.38 20.28
CA ASN A 72 34.32 4.18 19.93
C ASN A 72 34.48 3.87 18.44
N THR A 73 34.74 2.60 18.11
CA THR A 73 34.85 2.14 16.72
C THR A 73 33.50 1.61 16.24
N VAL A 74 33.00 2.17 15.13
CA VAL A 74 31.74 1.73 14.49
C VAL A 74 32.06 0.75 13.35
N TYR A 75 31.20 -0.25 13.19
CA TYR A 75 31.32 -1.26 12.14
C TYR A 75 29.99 -1.41 11.40
N LYS A 76 30.03 -1.57 10.08
CA LYS A 76 28.87 -1.83 9.22
C LYS A 76 28.99 -3.21 8.59
N LEU A 77 27.93 -4.01 8.68
CA LEU A 77 27.86 -5.31 8.00
C LEU A 77 27.42 -5.10 6.55
N ILE A 78 28.24 -5.55 5.60
CA ILE A 78 27.96 -5.53 4.16
C ILE A 78 28.02 -6.98 3.66
N GLY A 79 26.83 -7.59 3.50
CA GLY A 79 26.72 -9.03 3.22
C GLY A 79 27.34 -9.86 4.35
N PRO A 80 28.30 -10.77 4.07
CA PRO A 80 28.98 -11.55 5.10
C PRO A 80 30.17 -10.82 5.75
N VAL A 81 30.53 -9.61 5.32
CA VAL A 81 31.76 -8.92 5.74
C VAL A 81 31.46 -7.72 6.64
N LEU A 82 32.24 -7.58 7.72
CA LEU A 82 32.16 -6.45 8.64
C LEU A 82 33.23 -5.40 8.29
N VAL A 83 32.80 -4.17 7.98
CA VAL A 83 33.68 -3.07 7.54
C VAL A 83 33.72 -1.99 8.61
N LYS A 84 34.92 -1.47 8.94
CA LYS A 84 35.08 -0.31 9.84
C LYS A 84 34.49 0.92 9.19
N GLN A 85 33.71 1.69 9.94
CA GLN A 85 33.10 2.92 9.48
C GLN A 85 33.35 4.02 10.52
N GLU A 86 33.59 5.24 10.06
CA GLU A 86 33.75 6.38 10.97
C GLU A 86 32.39 6.80 11.57
N LEU A 87 32.42 7.34 12.78
CA LEU A 87 31.20 7.74 13.50
C LEU A 87 30.41 8.80 12.75
N ASP A 88 31.09 9.80 12.16
CA ASP A 88 30.44 10.86 11.39
C ASP A 88 29.80 10.35 10.09
N GLU A 89 30.43 9.37 9.45
CA GLU A 89 29.91 8.71 8.25
C GLU A 89 28.71 7.81 8.57
N ALA A 90 28.72 7.16 9.75
CA ALA A 90 27.58 6.41 10.26
C ALA A 90 26.37 7.32 10.52
N LYS A 91 26.58 8.47 11.17
CA LYS A 91 25.52 9.46 11.41
C LYS A 91 24.96 10.04 10.10
N ALA A 92 25.82 10.29 9.12
CA ALA A 92 25.40 10.77 7.80
C ALA A 92 24.57 9.74 7.02
N THR A 93 24.83 8.44 7.22
CA THR A 93 24.07 7.34 6.57
C THR A 93 22.65 7.26 7.12
N VAL A 94 22.50 7.25 8.45
CA VAL A 94 21.17 7.20 9.11
C VAL A 94 20.34 8.46 8.78
N CYS A 95 20.98 9.61 8.61
CA CYS A 95 20.28 10.82 8.16
C CYS A 95 19.87 10.78 6.67
N ARG A 96 20.58 10.02 5.82
CA ARG A 96 20.33 9.93 4.37
C ARG A 96 19.20 8.97 3.98
N GLU A 97 18.83 8.01 4.81
CA GLU A 97 17.69 7.09 4.55
C GLU A 97 16.31 7.77 4.57
N ARG A 98 16.25 9.10 4.69
CA ARG A 98 14.96 9.82 4.75
C ARG A 98 14.19 9.92 3.44
N VAL A 99 14.80 9.75 2.26
CA VAL A 99 14.09 9.97 0.98
C VAL A 99 14.71 9.20 -0.18
N HIS A 100 14.38 7.92 -0.35
CA HIS A 100 14.32 7.29 -1.68
C HIS A 100 13.33 6.13 -1.71
#